data_AF-K7EJB1-F1
#
_entry.id   AF-K7EJB1-F1
#
_cell.length_a   1.000
_cell.length_b   1.000
_cell.length_c   1.000
_cell.angle_alpha   90.00
_cell.angle_beta   90.00
_cell.angle_gamma   90.00
#
_symmetry.space_group_name_H-M   'P 1'
#
loop_
_entity.id
_entity.type
_entity.pdbx_description
1 polymer ?
#
loop_
_entity_poly.entity_id
_entity_poly.type
_entity_poly.pdbx_seq_one_letter_code
_entity_poly.pdbx_strand_id
1 'polypeptide(L)'
;MGNVLQSSSDAIYLARHVGLRVGIPKETPALTINRLCGSGFQSIVNGCQEICVKEAEVVLCGGTESMSQAPYCVRNVRFGTKLG
;
A
#
# COMPACT_ATOMS: atom_id res chain seq x y z
N MET A 1 4.29 -3.98 0.80
CA MET A 1 3.75 -3.90 -0.59
C MET A 1 3.84 -2.47 -1.10
N GLY A 2 4.39 -2.26 -2.28
CA GLY A 2 4.38 -0.97 -2.97
C GLY A 2 3.04 -0.72 -3.69
N ASN A 3 2.46 0.45 -3.48
CA ASN A 3 1.26 0.90 -4.21
C ASN A 3 1.23 2.43 -4.27
N VAL A 4 0.97 2.98 -5.46
CA VAL A 4 1.03 4.43 -5.71
C VAL A 4 -0.32 5.08 -5.50
N LEU A 5 -1.38 4.54 -6.10
CA LEU A 5 -2.71 5.12 -6.05
C LEU A 5 -3.65 4.24 -5.23
N GLN A 6 -4.38 4.89 -4.33
CA GLN A 6 -5.44 4.26 -3.54
C GLN A 6 -6.71 4.15 -4.41
N SER A 7 -6.71 3.20 -5.35
CA SER A 7 -7.74 3.08 -6.39
C SER A 7 -9.05 2.42 -5.95
N SER A 8 -9.11 1.89 -4.72
CA SER A 8 -10.31 1.21 -4.18
C SER A 8 -10.53 1.60 -2.71
N SER A 9 -11.73 1.31 -2.19
CA SER A 9 -12.08 1.57 -0.79
C SER A 9 -11.23 0.77 0.20
N ASP A 10 -10.76 -0.42 -0.20
CA ASP A 10 -9.89 -1.28 0.59
C ASP A 10 -8.40 -1.11 0.28
N ALA A 11 -8.03 -0.18 -0.62
CA ALA A 11 -6.64 0.04 -1.03
C ALA A 11 -5.73 0.41 0.17
N ILE A 12 -6.26 1.11 1.18
CA ILE A 12 -5.48 1.49 2.37
C ILE A 12 -5.06 0.27 3.20
N TYR A 13 -5.73 -0.87 3.01
CA TYR A 13 -5.44 -2.14 3.67
C TYR A 13 -4.67 -3.12 2.77
N LEU A 14 -4.21 -2.70 1.59
CA LEU A 14 -3.68 -3.57 0.55
C LEU A 14 -2.67 -4.61 1.04
N ALA A 15 -1.58 -4.17 1.69
CA ALA A 15 -0.55 -5.10 2.17
C ALA A 15 -1.11 -6.15 3.15
N ARG A 16 -2.00 -5.70 4.05
CA ARG A 16 -2.61 -6.55 5.06
C ARG A 16 -3.61 -7.53 4.47
N HIS A 17 -4.47 -7.07 3.57
CA HIS A 17 -5.44 -7.92 2.87
C HIS A 17 -4.75 -8.98 2.02
N VAL A 18 -3.69 -8.63 1.30
CA VAL A 18 -2.89 -9.61 0.54
C VAL A 18 -2.35 -10.68 1.48
N GLY A 19 -1.68 -10.29 2.58
CA GLY A 19 -1.12 -11.23 3.55
C GLY A 19 -2.16 -12.24 4.07
N LEU A 20 -3.31 -11.74 4.52
CA LEU A 20 -4.39 -12.61 5.02
C LEU A 20 -4.97 -13.52 3.92
N ARG A 21 -5.14 -13.02 2.69
CA ARG A 21 -5.70 -13.80 1.56
C ARG A 21 -4.76 -14.92 1.10
N VAL A 22 -3.44 -14.76 1.27
CA VAL A 22 -2.44 -15.81 0.92
C VAL A 22 -2.07 -16.69 2.12
N GLY A 23 -2.75 -16.55 3.26
CA GLY A 23 -2.57 -17.42 4.42
C GLY A 23 -1.41 -17.04 5.36
N ILE A 24 -0.87 -15.81 5.26
CA ILE A 24 0.09 -15.32 6.26
C ILE A 24 -0.63 -15.18 7.63
N PRO A 25 0.00 -15.62 8.74
CA PRO A 25 -0.58 -15.50 10.09
C PRO A 25 -1.02 -14.07 10.44
N LYS A 26 -2.09 -13.96 11.22
CA LYS A 26 -2.67 -12.65 11.59
C LYS A 26 -1.72 -11.84 12.49
N GLU A 27 -0.80 -12.49 13.17
CA GLU A 27 0.21 -11.88 14.03
C GLU A 27 1.30 -11.15 13.21
N THR A 28 1.52 -11.54 11.95
CA THR A 28 2.53 -10.92 11.08
C THR A 28 2.10 -9.51 10.65
N PRO A 29 2.93 -8.47 10.84
CA PRO A 29 2.61 -7.11 10.41
C PRO A 29 2.61 -7.00 8.87
N ALA A 30 1.98 -5.95 8.35
CA ALA A 30 1.98 -5.68 6.92
C ALA A 30 2.00 -4.17 6.67
N LEU A 31 2.85 -3.73 5.74
CA LEU A 31 3.04 -2.31 5.43
C LEU A 31 2.83 -2.04 3.94
N THR A 32 1.99 -1.05 3.62
CA THR A 32 1.87 -0.47 2.28
C THR A 32 2.76 0.77 2.20
N ILE A 33 3.64 0.84 1.22
CA ILE A 33 4.56 1.98 1.01
C ILE A 33 4.34 2.61 -0.37
N ASN A 34 4.65 3.91 -0.48
CA ASN A 34 4.53 4.66 -1.73
C ASN A 34 5.80 5.47 -1.98
N ARG A 35 6.54 5.07 -3.02
CA ARG A 35 7.64 5.81 -3.66
C ARG A 35 7.39 5.91 -5.17
N LEU A 36 6.16 6.24 -5.57
CA LEU A 36 5.72 6.33 -6.97
C LEU A 36 6.16 5.08 -7.76
N CYS A 37 6.71 5.25 -8.97
CA CYS A 37 7.17 4.16 -9.84
C CYS A 37 8.20 3.25 -9.15
N GLY A 38 8.92 3.75 -8.14
CA GLY A 38 9.89 2.99 -7.36
C GLY A 38 9.30 2.19 -6.18
N SER A 39 7.98 2.20 -5.97
CA SER A 39 7.35 1.55 -4.81
C SER A 39 7.63 0.04 -4.74
N GLY A 40 7.69 -0.64 -5.88
CA GLY A 40 8.05 -2.07 -5.92
C GLY A 40 9.45 -2.31 -5.35
N PHE A 41 10.44 -1.57 -5.86
CA PHE A 41 11.83 -1.65 -5.39
C PHE A 41 11.98 -1.20 -3.93
N GLN A 42 11.30 -0.13 -3.53
CA GLN A 42 11.34 0.36 -2.15
C GLN A 42 10.83 -0.71 -1.16
N SER A 43 9.82 -1.50 -1.53
CA SER A 43 9.34 -2.59 -0.67
C SER A 43 10.43 -3.65 -0.41
N ILE A 44 11.26 -3.94 -1.41
CA ILE A 44 12.41 -4.85 -1.27
C ILE A 44 13.49 -4.20 -0.39
N VAL A 45 13.78 -2.92 -0.59
CA VAL A 45 14.73 -2.16 0.25
C VAL A 45 14.30 -2.21 1.72
N ASN A 46 13.02 -2.00 2.02
CA ASN A 46 12.51 -2.11 3.39
C ASN A 46 12.66 -3.52 3.96
N GLY A 47 12.30 -4.56 3.21
CA GLY A 47 12.49 -5.95 3.67
C GLY A 47 13.96 -6.30 3.93
N CYS A 48 14.88 -5.87 3.07
CA CYS A 48 16.32 -6.02 3.31
C CYS A 48 16.76 -5.28 4.58
N GLN A 49 16.26 -4.06 4.81
CA GLN A 49 16.58 -3.28 6.02
C GLN A 49 16.11 -4.00 7.28
N GLU A 50 14.85 -4.46 7.31
CA GLU A 50 14.28 -5.23 8.44
C GLU A 50 15.11 -6.49 8.74
N ILE A 51 15.55 -7.21 7.71
CA ILE A 51 16.42 -8.38 7.87
C ILE A 51 17.82 -7.98 8.39
N CYS A 52 18.43 -6.92 7.85
CA CYS A 52 19.75 -6.46 8.27
C CYS A 52 19.79 -6.04 9.75
N VAL A 53 18.70 -5.45 10.27
CA VAL A 53 18.59 -5.06 11.68
C VAL A 53 18.02 -6.17 12.58
N LYS A 54 17.77 -7.37 12.01
CA LYS A 54 17.25 -8.55 12.73
C LYS A 54 15.84 -8.35 13.32
N GLU A 55 15.04 -7.50 12.68
CA GLU A 55 13.61 -7.33 13.00
C GLU A 55 12.74 -8.37 12.29
N ALA A 56 13.24 -8.95 11.20
CA ALA A 56 12.59 -10.05 10.47
C ALA A 56 13.62 -11.05 9.92
N GLU A 57 13.23 -12.32 9.77
CA GLU A 57 14.06 -13.35 9.11
C GLU A 57 13.59 -13.61 7.67
N VAL A 58 12.29 -13.45 7.41
CA VAL A 58 11.67 -13.63 6.09
C VAL A 58 10.65 -12.52 5.88
N VAL A 59 10.74 -11.83 4.73
CA VAL A 59 9.85 -10.70 4.40
C VAL A 59 9.24 -10.91 3.01
N LEU A 60 7.90 -10.85 2.91
CA LEU A 60 7.21 -10.83 1.63
C LEU A 60 7.22 -9.42 1.04
N CYS A 61 8.06 -9.22 0.02
CA CYS A 61 8.17 -7.96 -0.72
C CYS A 61 7.41 -8.04 -2.04
N GLY A 62 6.77 -6.95 -2.47
CA GLY A 62 5.99 -6.93 -3.70
C GLY A 62 5.39 -5.56 -3.99
N GLY A 63 4.84 -5.38 -5.19
CA GLY A 63 4.17 -4.15 -5.60
C GLY A 63 3.00 -4.44 -6.54
N THR A 64 1.98 -3.59 -6.50
CA THR A 64 0.79 -3.74 -7.33
C THR A 64 0.13 -2.39 -7.58
N GLU A 65 -0.56 -2.29 -8.71
CA GLU A 65 -1.27 -1.09 -9.15
C GLU A 65 -2.48 -1.47 -9.98
N SER A 66 -3.54 -0.69 -9.87
CA SER A 66 -4.68 -0.74 -10.80
C SER A 66 -4.99 0.68 -11.27
N MET A 67 -4.37 1.06 -12.39
CA MET A 67 -4.58 2.37 -13.00
C MET A 67 -5.98 2.48 -13.62
N SER A 68 -6.53 1.36 -14.11
CA SER A 68 -7.88 1.32 -14.68
C SER A 68 -8.98 1.64 -13.66
N GLN A 69 -8.71 1.47 -12.36
CA GLN A 69 -9.65 1.80 -11.27
C GLN A 69 -9.41 3.18 -10.64
N ALA A 70 -8.51 4.00 -11.18
CA ALA A 70 -8.22 5.33 -10.64
C ALA A 70 -9.51 6.19 -10.54
N PRO A 71 -9.90 6.66 -9.35
CA PRO A 71 -11.17 7.35 -9.18
C PRO A 71 -11.10 8.82 -9.65
N TYR A 72 -12.24 9.34 -10.07
CA TYR A 72 -12.45 10.79 -10.15
C TYR A 72 -12.67 11.35 -8.73
N CYS A 73 -12.06 12.49 -8.44
CA CYS A 73 -12.14 13.14 -7.12
C CYS A 73 -12.85 14.49 -7.23
N VAL A 74 -14.03 14.61 -6.62
CA VAL A 74 -14.69 15.91 -6.40
C VAL A 74 -14.16 16.50 -5.09
N ARG A 75 -13.39 17.58 -5.20
CA ARG A 75 -12.79 18.27 -4.05
C ARG A 75 -13.69 19.41 -3.58
N ASN A 76 -13.50 19.85 -2.33
CA ASN A 76 -14.13 21.05 -1.76
C ASN A 76 -15.67 21.02 -1.58
N VAL A 77 -16.30 19.85 -1.62
CA VAL A 77 -17.77 19.72 -1.45
C VAL A 77 -18.20 19.27 -0.05
N ARG A 78 -17.26 18.94 0.84
CA ARG A 78 -17.59 18.40 2.18
C ARG A 78 -18.33 19.40 3.08
N PHE A 79 -18.10 20.70 2.89
CA PHE A 79 -18.58 21.77 3.78
C PHE A 79 -19.38 22.85 3.04
N GLY A 80 -19.95 22.51 1.88
CA GLY A 80 -20.61 23.47 0.98
C GLY A 80 -19.64 24.19 0.06
N THR A 81 -20.15 24.67 -1.09
CA THR A 81 -19.40 25.45 -2.08
C THR A 81 -19.90 26.88 -2.11
N LYS A 82 -19.01 27.85 -2.32
CA LYS A 82 -19.44 29.24 -2.58
C LYS A 82 -20.19 29.29 -3.91
N LEU A 83 -21.31 29.99 -3.92
CA LEU A 83 -21.96 30.43 -5.15
C LEU A 83 -21.20 31.67 -5.64
N GLY A 84 -20.73 31.68 -6.90
CA GLY A 84 -20.25 32.86 -7.64
C GLY A 84 -19.29 33.77 -6.90
#